data_AF-A0A2I0UVJ2-F1
#
_entry.id   AF-A0A2I0UVJ2-F1
#
_cell.length_a   1.000
_cell.length_b   1.000
_cell.length_c   1.000
_cell.angle_alpha   90.00
_cell.angle_beta   90.00
_cell.angle_gamma   90.00
#
_symmetry.space_group_name_H-M   'P 1'
#
loop_
_entity.id
_entity.type
_entity.pdbx_description
1 polymer ?
#
loop_
_entity_poly.entity_id
_entity_poly.type
_entity_poly.pdbx_seq_one_letter_code
_entity_poly.pdbx_strand_id
1 'polypeptide(L)' 'MQFKELVRIYAYLPVKLSDLSKVDPEAAIKLLQDWGEGKKTIRKLWDEIHKALYLNNVGD' A
#
# COMPACT_ATOMS: atom_id res chain seq x y z
N MET A 1 -2.11 -13.78 -18.35
CA MET A 1 -0.98 -13.06 -17.72
C MET A 1 -1.37 -12.27 -16.46
N GLN A 2 -2.64 -11.88 -16.28
CA GLN A 2 -3.14 -11.02 -15.17
C GLN A 2 -3.13 -11.66 -13.75
N PHE A 3 -3.16 -12.99 -13.63
CA PHE A 3 -3.34 -13.67 -12.33
C PHE A 3 -2.11 -13.62 -11.42
N LYS A 4 -0.90 -13.73 -12.00
CA LYS A 4 0.36 -13.71 -11.24
C LYS A 4 0.61 -12.37 -10.56
N GLU A 5 0.18 -11.29 -11.20
CA GLU A 5 0.33 -9.93 -10.68
C GLU A 5 -0.58 -9.70 -9.47
N LEU A 6 -1.85 -10.08 -9.55
CA LEU A 6 -2.77 -9.95 -8.42
C LEU A 6 -2.30 -10.77 -7.21
N VAL A 7 -1.89 -12.02 -7.42
CA VAL A 7 -1.33 -12.87 -6.35
C VAL A 7 -0.12 -12.20 -5.70
N ARG A 8 0.77 -11.62 -6.50
CA ARG A 8 1.92 -10.85 -5.98
C ARG A 8 1.46 -9.66 -5.15
N ILE A 9 0.52 -8.86 -5.65
CA ILE A 9 0.03 -7.69 -4.91
C ILE A 9 -0.54 -8.12 -3.55
N TYR A 10 -1.43 -9.12 -3.51
CA TYR A 10 -1.98 -9.61 -2.24
C TYR A 10 -0.91 -10.12 -1.27
N ALA A 11 0.12 -10.81 -1.77
CA ALA A 11 1.20 -11.32 -0.93
C ALA A 11 2.09 -10.20 -0.35
N TYR A 12 2.33 -9.13 -1.11
CA TYR A 12 3.27 -8.07 -0.72
C TYR A 12 2.61 -6.82 -0.14
N LEU A 13 1.28 -6.66 -0.27
CA LEU A 13 0.57 -5.50 0.28
C LEU A 13 0.82 -5.30 1.79
N PRO A 14 0.76 -6.35 2.64
CA PRO A 14 1.03 -6.20 4.08
C PRO A 14 2.47 -5.77 4.36
N VAL A 15 3.43 -6.27 3.59
CA VAL A 15 4.85 -5.90 3.71
C VAL A 15 5.02 -4.41 3.41
N LYS A 16 4.41 -3.92 2.33
CA LYS A 16 4.52 -2.52 1.93
C LYS A 16 3.77 -1.57 2.87
N LEU A 17 2.65 -2.00 3.45
CA LEU A 17 1.99 -1.27 4.53
C LEU A 17 2.86 -1.18 5.79
N SER A 18 3.56 -2.26 6.15
CA SER A 18 4.52 -2.24 7.27
C SER A 18 5.73 -1.36 6.99
N ASP A 19 6.21 -1.31 5.75
CA ASP A 19 7.26 -0.37 5.34
C ASP A 19 6.75 1.08 5.47
N LEU A 20 5.53 1.36 5.00
CA LEU A 20 4.94 2.68 5.09
C LEU A 20 4.71 3.10 6.54
N SER A 21 4.27 2.20 7.42
CA SER A 21 4.01 2.54 8.83
C SER A 21 5.26 2.98 9.60
N LYS A 22 6.47 2.70 9.09
CA LYS A 22 7.73 3.12 9.72
C LYS A 22 8.10 4.57 9.37
N VAL A 23 7.61 5.08 8.24
CA VAL A 23 7.95 6.41 7.72
C VAL A 23 6.76 7.37 7.76
N ASP A 24 5.54 6.85 7.63
CA ASP A 24 4.28 7.59 7.64
C ASP A 24 3.16 6.72 8.26
N PRO A 25 3.10 6.65 9.60
CA PRO A 25 2.11 5.85 10.33
C PRO A 25 0.65 6.26 10.02
N GLU A 26 0.41 7.55 9.80
CA GLU A 26 -0.94 8.07 9.53
C GLU A 26 -1.45 7.61 8.17
N ALA A 27 -0.64 7.71 7.12
CA ALA A 27 -1.00 7.19 5.80
C ALA A 27 -1.16 5.67 5.82
N ALA A 28 -0.31 4.95 6.55
CA ALA A 28 -0.42 3.49 6.68
C ALA A 28 -1.74 3.06 7.33
N ILE A 29 -2.15 3.69 8.42
CA ILE A 29 -3.42 3.39 9.10
C ILE A 29 -4.61 3.67 8.17
N LYS A 30 -4.60 4.81 7.48
CA LYS A 30 -5.68 5.17 6.55
C LYS A 30 -5.82 4.16 5.41
N LEU A 31 -4.71 3.74 4.81
CA LEU A 31 -4.71 2.76 3.72
C LEU A 31 -5.09 1.35 4.21
N LEU A 32 -4.73 0.98 5.43
CA LEU A 32 -5.19 -0.25 6.07
C LEU A 32 -6.70 -0.26 6.28
N GLN A 33 -7.27 0.86 6.76
CA GLN A 33 -8.72 1.01 6.92
C GLN A 33 -9.45 0.93 5.58
N ASP A 34 -9.00 1.68 4.56
CA ASP A 34 -9.56 1.62 3.21
C ASP A 34 -9.56 0.19 2.64
N TRP A 35 -8.53 -0.60 2.97
CA TRP A 35 -8.46 -2.01 2.59
C TRP A 35 -9.47 -2.87 3.34
N GLY A 36 -9.54 -2.76 4.68
CA GLY A 36 -10.49 -3.51 5.51
C GLY A 36 -11.96 -3.19 5.20
N GLU A 37 -12.24 -1.96 4.78
CA GLU A 37 -13.58 -1.50 4.40
C GLU A 37 -13.94 -1.78 2.93
N GLY A 38 -12.99 -2.26 2.12
CA GLY A 38 -13.21 -2.52 0.69
C GLY A 38 -13.47 -1.27 -0.14
N LYS A 39 -13.05 -0.08 0.32
CA LYS A 39 -13.25 1.21 -0.37
C LYS A 39 -12.45 1.34 -1.66
N LYS A 40 -11.40 0.53 -1.83
CA LYS A 40 -10.45 0.60 -2.95
C LYS A 40 -10.16 -0.77 -3.52
N THR A 41 -9.89 -0.82 -4.83
CA THR A 41 -9.38 -2.03 -5.47
C THR A 41 -7.96 -2.31 -4.99
N ILE A 42 -7.56 -3.58 -5.00
CA ILE A 42 -6.22 -3.98 -4.57
C ILE A 42 -5.10 -3.29 -5.36
N ARG A 43 -5.33 -3.03 -6.66
CA ARG A 43 -4.41 -2.28 -7.53
C ARG A 43 -4.27 -0.81 -7.09
N LYS A 44 -5.39 -0.17 -6.77
CA LYS A 44 -5.39 1.22 -6.30
C LYS A 44 -4.70 1.37 -4.94
N LEU A 45 -4.94 0.43 -4.02
CA LEU A 45 -4.21 0.38 -2.75
C LEU A 45 -2.71 0.22 -2.97
N TRP A 46 -2.32 -0.69 -3.86
CA TRP A 46 -0.92 -0.93 -4.21
C TRP A 46 -0.23 0.34 -4.73
N ASP A 47 -0.85 1.05 -5.67
CA ASP A 47 -0.30 2.30 -6.23
C ASP A 47 -0.21 3.40 -5.18
N GLU A 48 -1.24 3.57 -4.34
CA GLU A 48 -1.24 4.61 -3.29
C GLU A 48 -0.18 4.35 -2.22
N ILE A 49 0.04 3.09 -1.81
CA ILE A 49 1.12 2.72 -0.88
C ILE A 49 2.49 3.06 -1.48
N HIS A 50 2.74 2.70 -2.75
CA HIS A 50 4.02 2.99 -3.40
C HIS A 50 4.24 4.49 -3.60
N LYS A 51 3.18 5.23 -3.93
CA LYS A 51 3.23 6.70 -4.02
C LYS A 51 3.57 7.33 -2.67
N ALA A 52 2.92 6.89 -1.59
CA ALA A 52 3.19 7.39 -0.25
C ALA A 52 4.64 7.07 0.17
N LEU A 53 5.11 5.85 -0.08
CA LEU A 53 6.50 5.48 0.16
C LEU A 53 7.48 6.34 -0.65
N TYR A 54 7.21 6.59 -1.93
CA TYR A 54 8.08 7.42 -2.78
C TYR A 54 8.17 8.85 -2.24
N LEU A 55 7.05 9.47 -1.89
CA LEU A 55 7.01 10.83 -1.36
C LEU A 55 7.79 10.97 -0.04
N ASN A 56 7.72 9.96 0.83
CA ASN A 56 8.47 9.94 2.08
C ASN A 56 9.98 9.66 1.91
N ASN A 57 10.42 9.15 0.75
CA ASN A 57 11.86 8.95 0.46
C ASN A 57 12.50 10.13 -0.29
N VAL A 58 11.70 11.06 -0.83
CA VAL A 58 12.20 12.24 -1.57
C VAL A 58 12.13 13.52 -0.70
N GLY A 59 11.59 13.41 0.52
CA GLY A 59 11.36 14.52 1.44
C GLY A 59 12.44 14.74 2.51
N ASP A 60 13.61 14.10 2.42
CA ASP A 60 14.80 14.35 3.27
C ASP A 60 15.87 15.12 2.50
#